data_AF-A0A835SB12-F1
#
_entry.id   AF-A0A835SB12-F1
#
_cell.length_a   1.000
_cell.length_b   1.000
_cell.length_c   1.000
_cell.angle_alpha   90.00
_cell.angle_beta   90.00
_cell.angle_gamma   90.00
#
_symmetry.space_group_name_H-M   'P 1'
#
loop_
_entity.id
_entity.type
_entity.pdbx_description
1 polymer ?
#
loop_
_entity_poly.entity_id
_entity_poly.type
_entity_poly.pdbx_seq_one_letter_code
_entity_poly.pdbx_strand_id
1 'polypeptide(L)'
;MRGLMMGRFQPFHLGHLELTKQILSECDEVVIALTGSQFNYIEKDPFTAGERIEMIHESLKEDGVDLSKCFIVPIENQFNIATWASYLKSILPQFEKVYSGNDYVTMLLANSGYDVIQPKFLDREKYNGTQIRKMILNDQDWEKCIPSAASKIIKKINGVNRIKTISKTDTKPQEF
;
A
#
# COMPACT_ATOMS: atom_id res chain seq x y z
N MET A 1 -17.53 0.07 12.98
CA MET A 1 -17.40 0.66 11.63
C MET A 1 -15.96 0.51 11.17
N ARG A 2 -15.72 -0.04 9.97
CA ARG A 2 -14.39 -0.18 9.37
C ARG A 2 -14.22 0.73 8.16
N GLY A 3 -13.06 1.39 8.11
CA GLY A 3 -12.59 2.07 6.91
C GLY A 3 -11.65 1.17 6.10
N LEU A 4 -11.75 1.22 4.78
CA LEU A 4 -10.87 0.54 3.85
C LEU A 4 -9.88 1.53 3.23
N MET A 5 -8.59 1.21 3.29
CA MET A 5 -7.58 1.80 2.40
C MET A 5 -6.98 0.72 1.51
N MET A 6 -6.68 1.09 0.26
CA MET A 6 -6.06 0.21 -0.72
C MET A 6 -4.78 0.82 -1.25
N GLY A 7 -3.76 0.00 -1.41
CA GLY A 7 -2.48 0.43 -1.97
C GLY A 7 -1.60 -0.74 -2.37
N ARG A 8 -0.61 -0.49 -3.21
CA ARG A 8 0.41 -1.51 -3.53
C ARG A 8 1.47 -1.61 -2.43
N PHE A 9 1.70 -0.51 -1.72
CA PHE A 9 2.67 -0.38 -0.63
C PHE A 9 4.10 -0.78 -1.04
N GLN A 10 4.60 -0.19 -2.13
CA GLN A 10 5.90 -0.49 -2.75
C GLN A 10 6.92 0.67 -2.64
N PRO A 11 7.44 1.01 -1.44
CA PRO A 11 7.18 0.40 -0.13
C PRO A 11 6.02 1.08 0.64
N PHE A 12 5.75 0.62 1.88
CA PHE A 12 4.94 1.36 2.86
C PHE A 12 5.71 2.62 3.30
N HIS A 13 5.05 3.78 3.35
CA HIS A 13 5.69 5.08 3.52
C HIS A 13 4.89 5.99 4.46
N LEU A 14 5.45 7.12 4.89
CA LEU A 14 4.82 7.96 5.93
C LEU A 14 3.43 8.46 5.54
N GLY A 15 3.20 8.77 4.26
CA GLY A 15 1.84 9.10 3.78
C GLY A 15 0.80 7.98 3.97
N HIS A 16 1.21 6.70 3.93
CA HIS A 16 0.30 5.58 4.20
C HIS A 16 0.04 5.41 5.70
N LEU A 17 1.07 5.65 6.53
CA LEU A 17 0.93 5.63 7.99
C LEU A 17 -0.05 6.70 8.46
N GLU A 18 0.08 7.93 7.96
CA GLU A 18 -0.85 9.01 8.29
C GLU A 18 -2.27 8.74 7.79
N LEU A 19 -2.44 8.13 6.61
CA LEU A 19 -3.76 7.68 6.16
C LEU A 19 -4.36 6.62 7.10
N THR A 20 -3.54 5.70 7.60
CA THR A 20 -3.99 4.68 8.56
C THR A 20 -4.50 5.36 9.85
N LYS A 21 -3.76 6.34 10.38
CA LYS A 21 -4.16 7.13 11.55
C LYS A 21 -5.43 7.94 11.30
N GLN A 22 -5.55 8.56 10.12
CA GLN A 22 -6.76 9.29 9.74
C GLN A 22 -7.97 8.36 9.82
N ILE A 23 -7.89 7.17 9.23
CA ILE A 23 -9.00 6.20 9.25
C ILE A 23 -9.33 5.80 10.68
N LEU A 24 -8.34 5.49 11.52
CA LEU A 24 -8.56 5.13 12.92
C LEU A 24 -9.09 6.28 13.80
N SER A 25 -8.99 7.54 13.33
CA SER A 25 -9.65 8.68 13.99
C SER A 25 -11.12 8.85 13.60
N GLU A 26 -11.53 8.25 12.48
CA GLU A 26 -12.87 8.37 11.89
C GLU A 26 -13.67 7.06 11.93
N CYS A 27 -13.01 5.93 12.19
CA CYS A 27 -13.54 4.56 12.19
C CYS A 27 -12.96 3.75 13.37
N ASP A 28 -13.66 2.69 13.77
CA ASP A 28 -13.22 1.82 14.88
C ASP A 28 -12.04 0.93 14.50
N GLU A 29 -12.01 0.47 13.24
CA GLU A 29 -11.00 -0.42 12.69
C GLU A 29 -10.62 -0.01 11.26
N VAL A 30 -9.44 -0.43 10.81
CA VAL A 30 -8.94 -0.19 9.45
C VAL A 30 -8.62 -1.51 8.75
N VAL A 31 -9.13 -1.65 7.53
CA VAL A 31 -8.73 -2.70 6.58
C VAL A 31 -7.72 -2.08 5.61
N ILE A 32 -6.50 -2.61 5.62
CA ILE A 32 -5.40 -2.24 4.73
C ILE A 32 -5.28 -3.34 3.67
N ALA A 33 -5.91 -3.09 2.53
CA ALA A 33 -5.89 -4.01 1.40
C ALA A 33 -4.66 -3.77 0.52
N LEU A 34 -3.73 -4.72 0.58
CA LEU A 34 -2.50 -4.73 -0.21
C LEU A 34 -2.83 -5.27 -1.60
N THR A 35 -3.03 -4.35 -2.54
CA THR A 35 -3.33 -4.63 -3.96
C THR A 35 -2.08 -5.07 -4.74
N GLY A 36 -2.29 -5.83 -5.82
CA GLY A 36 -1.19 -6.35 -6.62
C GLY A 36 -0.29 -7.28 -5.83
N SER A 37 -0.86 -8.13 -4.98
CA SER A 37 -0.10 -9.07 -4.14
C SER A 37 0.73 -10.06 -4.96
N GLN A 38 0.28 -10.39 -6.17
CA GLN A 38 1.01 -11.28 -7.09
C GLN A 38 2.27 -10.65 -7.70
N PHE A 39 2.38 -9.31 -7.73
CA PHE A 39 3.51 -8.64 -8.38
C PHE A 39 4.68 -8.47 -7.41
N ASN A 40 5.86 -8.83 -7.89
CA ASN A 40 7.12 -8.79 -7.16
C ASN A 40 8.30 -8.83 -8.16
N TYR A 41 9.50 -8.44 -7.70
CA TYR A 41 10.74 -8.46 -8.51
C TYR A 41 10.65 -7.72 -9.87
N ILE A 42 9.86 -6.65 -9.93
CA ILE A 42 9.74 -5.76 -11.10
C ILE A 42 9.85 -4.29 -10.67
N GLU A 43 10.17 -3.39 -11.61
CA GLU A 43 10.49 -1.99 -11.28
C GLU A 43 9.37 -1.27 -10.50
N LYS A 44 8.12 -1.53 -10.88
CA LYS A 44 6.94 -0.94 -10.25
C LYS A 44 6.61 -1.57 -8.90
N ASP A 45 6.93 -2.85 -8.74
CA ASP A 45 6.53 -3.70 -7.62
C ASP A 45 7.73 -4.60 -7.19
N PRO A 46 8.77 -4.03 -6.56
CA PRO A 46 9.99 -4.78 -6.24
C PRO A 46 9.85 -5.72 -5.03
N PHE A 47 8.88 -5.48 -4.15
CA PHE A 47 8.69 -6.23 -2.92
C PHE A 47 7.51 -7.21 -3.04
N THR A 48 7.68 -8.39 -2.43
CA THR A 48 6.65 -9.43 -2.34
C THR A 48 5.51 -9.02 -1.42
N ALA A 49 4.38 -9.74 -1.45
CA ALA A 49 3.29 -9.49 -0.51
C ALA A 49 3.73 -9.68 0.95
N GLY A 50 4.50 -10.73 1.26
CA GLY A 50 4.99 -11.00 2.62
C GLY A 50 5.89 -9.89 3.17
N GLU A 51 6.85 -9.42 2.38
CA GLU A 51 7.74 -8.31 2.77
C GLU A 51 6.95 -7.02 3.04
N ARG A 52 5.96 -6.74 2.20
CA ARG A 52 5.08 -5.57 2.37
C ARG A 52 4.20 -5.68 3.61
N ILE A 53 3.67 -6.87 3.93
CA ILE A 53 2.92 -7.13 5.17
C ILE A 53 3.82 -6.88 6.38
N GLU A 54 5.06 -7.40 6.39
CA GLU A 54 6.03 -7.17 7.47
C GLU A 54 6.32 -5.66 7.62
N MET A 55 6.51 -4.94 6.51
CA MET A 55 6.71 -3.48 6.52
C MET A 55 5.53 -2.74 7.14
N ILE A 56 4.29 -3.06 6.74
CA ILE A 56 3.09 -2.41 7.28
C ILE A 56 2.97 -2.73 8.78
N HIS A 57 3.01 -4.01 9.14
CA HIS A 57 2.80 -4.48 10.51
C HIS A 57 3.80 -3.85 11.50
N GLU A 58 5.11 -3.95 11.20
CA GLU A 58 6.13 -3.41 12.09
C GLU A 58 6.13 -1.87 12.11
N SER A 59 5.74 -1.20 11.02
CA SER A 59 5.59 0.25 11.02
C SER A 59 4.45 0.73 11.91
N LEU A 60 3.29 0.07 11.87
CA LEU A 60 2.16 0.39 12.73
C LEU A 60 2.48 0.12 14.19
N LYS A 61 3.15 -1.00 14.47
CA LYS A 61 3.60 -1.37 15.81
C LYS A 61 4.60 -0.38 16.39
N GLU A 62 5.61 0.01 15.62
CA GLU A 62 6.64 0.97 16.04
C GLU A 62 6.06 2.36 16.32
N ASP A 63 5.02 2.75 15.58
CA ASP A 63 4.32 4.03 15.75
C ASP A 63 3.28 4.01 16.91
N GLY A 64 3.05 2.85 17.53
CA GLY A 64 2.13 2.70 18.67
C GLY A 64 0.66 2.56 18.28
N VAL A 65 0.37 2.21 17.02
CA VAL A 65 -0.99 1.90 16.57
C VAL A 65 -1.45 0.59 17.21
N ASP A 66 -2.68 0.58 17.72
CA ASP A 66 -3.32 -0.62 18.25
C ASP A 66 -3.64 -1.61 17.11
N LEU A 67 -2.79 -2.62 16.97
CA LEU A 67 -2.88 -3.63 15.93
C LEU A 67 -4.16 -4.48 16.00
N SER A 68 -4.85 -4.52 17.15
CA SER A 68 -6.14 -5.22 17.24
C SER A 68 -7.22 -4.58 16.38
N LYS A 69 -7.03 -3.31 15.98
CA LYS A 69 -7.91 -2.54 15.11
C LYS A 69 -7.49 -2.57 13.64
N CYS A 70 -6.47 -3.35 13.29
CA CYS A 70 -5.88 -3.36 11.96
C CYS A 70 -5.98 -4.73 11.30
N PHE A 71 -6.54 -4.76 10.08
CA PHE A 71 -6.52 -5.94 9.21
C PHE A 71 -5.64 -5.67 8.00
N ILE A 72 -4.57 -6.44 7.82
CA ILE A 72 -3.69 -6.33 6.64
C ILE A 72 -3.98 -7.53 5.75
N VAL A 73 -4.59 -7.30 4.58
CA VAL A 73 -5.05 -8.38 3.70
C VAL A 73 -4.43 -8.21 2.31
N PRO A 74 -3.58 -9.15 1.85
CA PRO A 74 -3.09 -9.15 0.48
C PRO A 74 -4.18 -9.61 -0.49
N ILE A 75 -4.37 -8.86 -1.58
CA ILE A 75 -5.34 -9.17 -2.62
C ILE A 75 -4.69 -9.06 -4.01
N GLU A 76 -5.07 -10.00 -4.87
CA GLU A 76 -4.60 -10.03 -6.25
C GLU A 76 -5.44 -9.11 -7.13
N ASN A 77 -4.80 -8.52 -8.14
CA ASN A 77 -5.55 -7.80 -9.17
C ASN A 77 -6.51 -8.74 -9.91
N GLN A 78 -7.74 -8.26 -10.15
CA GLN A 78 -8.77 -8.98 -10.87
C GLN A 78 -8.70 -8.68 -12.38
N PHE A 79 -8.89 -9.71 -13.21
CA PHE A 79 -8.98 -9.54 -14.66
C PHE A 79 -10.26 -8.83 -15.09
N ASN A 80 -11.38 -9.15 -14.44
CA ASN A 80 -12.66 -8.50 -14.67
C ASN A 80 -12.89 -7.41 -13.62
N ILE A 81 -12.73 -6.15 -14.01
CA ILE A 81 -12.91 -5.04 -13.07
C ILE A 81 -14.38 -4.84 -12.67
N ALA A 82 -15.34 -5.28 -13.51
CA ALA A 82 -16.77 -5.15 -13.18
C ALA A 82 -17.15 -6.00 -11.95
N THR A 83 -16.39 -7.06 -11.65
CA THR A 83 -16.61 -7.90 -10.46
C THR A 83 -15.80 -7.46 -9.24
N TRP A 84 -15.01 -6.38 -9.35
CA TRP A 84 -14.03 -6.02 -8.33
C TRP A 84 -14.66 -5.70 -6.97
N ALA A 85 -15.77 -4.96 -6.94
CA ALA A 85 -16.47 -4.65 -5.68
C ALA A 85 -16.97 -5.90 -4.95
N SER A 86 -17.58 -6.84 -5.68
CA SER A 86 -18.02 -8.14 -5.13
C SER A 86 -16.84 -8.97 -4.65
N TYR A 87 -15.71 -8.94 -5.38
CA TYR A 87 -14.49 -9.60 -4.95
C TYR A 87 -13.96 -9.02 -3.63
N LEU A 88 -13.85 -7.69 -3.52
CA LEU A 88 -13.43 -7.02 -2.27
C LEU A 88 -14.33 -7.42 -1.10
N LYS A 89 -15.65 -7.45 -1.30
CA LYS A 89 -16.61 -7.88 -0.28
C LYS A 89 -16.43 -9.35 0.15
N SER A 90 -15.94 -10.20 -0.74
CA SER A 90 -15.75 -11.64 -0.46
C SER A 90 -14.45 -11.95 0.29
N ILE A 91 -13.41 -11.15 0.06
CA ILE A 91 -12.05 -11.44 0.56
C ILE A 91 -11.65 -10.57 1.75
N LEU A 92 -12.29 -9.42 1.95
CA LEU A 92 -12.00 -8.49 3.03
C LEU A 92 -13.03 -8.62 4.18
N PRO A 93 -12.63 -8.31 5.43
CA PRO A 93 -13.60 -8.03 6.49
C PRO A 93 -14.60 -6.96 6.04
N GLN A 94 -15.85 -7.04 6.50
CA GLN A 94 -16.88 -6.05 6.14
C GLN A 94 -16.43 -4.63 6.47
N PHE A 95 -16.60 -3.71 5.52
CA PHE A 95 -16.24 -2.30 5.62
C PHE A 95 -17.37 -1.42 5.07
N GLU A 96 -17.50 -0.22 5.63
CA GLU A 96 -18.55 0.74 5.26
C GLU A 96 -18.00 1.94 4.49
N LYS A 97 -16.77 2.36 4.79
CA LYS A 97 -16.12 3.54 4.20
C LYS A 97 -14.89 3.16 3.40
N VAL A 98 -14.66 3.82 2.27
CA VAL A 98 -13.48 3.61 1.43
C VAL A 98 -12.70 4.91 1.30
N TYR A 99 -11.42 4.90 1.64
CA TYR A 99 -10.53 6.04 1.52
C TYR A 99 -9.68 5.88 0.27
N SER A 100 -10.01 6.65 -0.77
CA SER A 100 -9.31 6.61 -2.05
C SER A 100 -9.12 8.01 -2.62
N GLY A 101 -7.89 8.31 -3.02
CA GLY A 101 -7.57 9.51 -3.79
C GLY A 101 -7.36 9.23 -5.28
N ASN A 102 -7.83 8.08 -5.76
CA ASN A 102 -7.78 7.66 -7.16
C ASN A 102 -9.21 7.68 -7.72
N ASP A 103 -9.45 8.53 -8.72
CA ASP A 103 -10.78 8.77 -9.28
C ASP A 103 -11.40 7.53 -9.92
N TYR A 104 -10.58 6.65 -10.50
CA TYR A 104 -11.05 5.38 -11.07
C TYR A 104 -11.59 4.43 -9.99
N VAL A 105 -10.85 4.27 -8.89
CA VAL A 105 -11.29 3.49 -7.73
C VAL A 105 -12.54 4.10 -7.11
N THR A 106 -12.57 5.44 -6.98
CA THR A 106 -13.72 6.17 -6.45
C THR A 106 -14.97 5.93 -7.28
N MET A 107 -14.88 6.08 -8.60
CA MET A 107 -15.99 5.82 -9.52
C MET A 107 -16.51 4.37 -9.37
N LEU A 108 -15.63 3.38 -9.39
CA LEU A 108 -16.02 1.96 -9.33
C LEU A 108 -16.77 1.61 -8.04
N LEU A 109 -16.26 2.08 -6.89
CA LEU A 109 -16.82 1.72 -5.58
C LEU A 109 -18.03 2.57 -5.21
N ALA A 110 -18.07 3.84 -5.61
CA ALA A 110 -19.27 4.67 -5.47
C ALA A 110 -20.44 4.09 -6.28
N ASN A 111 -20.21 3.66 -7.52
CA ASN A 111 -21.21 2.98 -8.34
C ASN A 111 -21.69 1.64 -7.74
N SER A 112 -20.89 1.07 -6.84
CA SER A 112 -21.22 -0.17 -6.12
C SER A 112 -21.89 0.10 -4.76
N GLY A 113 -22.20 1.36 -4.44
CA GLY A 113 -22.92 1.76 -3.22
C GLY A 113 -22.05 2.00 -1.99
N TYR A 114 -20.72 2.09 -2.13
CA TYR A 114 -19.83 2.42 -1.01
C TYR A 114 -19.70 3.94 -0.80
N ASP A 115 -19.58 4.35 0.46
CA ASP A 115 -19.20 5.72 0.82
C ASP A 115 -17.70 5.91 0.58
N VAL A 116 -17.34 6.68 -0.45
CA VAL A 116 -15.95 6.92 -0.81
C VAL A 116 -15.52 8.31 -0.33
N ILE A 117 -14.56 8.32 0.58
CA ILE A 117 -13.99 9.50 1.20
C ILE A 117 -12.68 9.85 0.50
N GLN A 118 -12.54 11.11 0.09
CA GLN A 118 -11.27 11.65 -0.38
C GLN A 118 -10.35 11.90 0.83
N PRO A 119 -9.21 11.20 0.93
CA PRO A 119 -8.38 11.31 2.11
C PRO A 119 -7.52 12.57 2.12
N LYS A 120 -7.12 13.00 3.32
CA LYS A 120 -6.21 14.13 3.51
C LYS A 120 -4.78 13.62 3.43
N PHE A 121 -4.18 13.74 2.25
CA PHE A 121 -2.84 13.23 2.04
C PHE A 121 -1.77 14.12 2.68
N LEU A 122 -0.83 13.48 3.38
CA LEU A 122 0.44 14.09 3.73
C LEU A 122 1.29 14.22 2.45
N ASP A 123 1.65 15.45 2.08
CA ASP A 123 2.59 15.83 1.01
C ASP A 123 2.75 14.77 -0.10
N ARG A 124 1.79 14.76 -1.04
CA ARG A 124 1.69 13.75 -2.12
C ARG A 124 2.90 13.72 -3.05
N GLU A 125 3.60 14.84 -3.20
CA GLU A 125 4.77 14.91 -4.07
C GLU A 125 5.96 14.21 -3.42
N LYS A 126 6.12 14.41 -2.11
CA LYS A 126 7.18 13.78 -1.33
C LYS A 126 6.90 12.31 -1.01
N TYR A 127 5.71 12.00 -0.52
CA TYR A 127 5.35 10.66 -0.03
C TYR A 127 4.66 9.84 -1.11
N ASN A 128 5.46 9.39 -2.08
CA ASN A 128 5.01 8.57 -3.19
C ASN A 128 6.01 7.43 -3.43
N GLY A 129 5.53 6.18 -3.48
CA GLY A 129 6.36 5.01 -3.74
C GLY A 129 7.25 5.13 -4.99
N THR A 130 6.77 5.76 -6.06
CA THR A 130 7.58 6.01 -7.27
C THR A 130 8.75 6.93 -6.98
N GLN A 131 8.56 8.02 -6.23
CA GLN A 131 9.66 8.92 -5.85
C GLN A 131 10.63 8.24 -4.90
N ILE A 132 10.13 7.47 -3.93
CA ILE A 132 10.97 6.71 -2.99
C ILE A 132 11.85 5.71 -3.75
N ARG A 133 11.29 4.94 -4.70
CA ARG A 133 12.10 4.02 -5.53
C ARG A 133 13.14 4.76 -6.39
N LYS A 134 12.81 5.94 -6.94
CA LYS A 134 13.78 6.80 -7.65
C LYS A 134 14.90 7.29 -6.72
N MET A 135 14.57 7.69 -5.49
CA MET A 135 15.56 8.10 -4.50
C MET A 135 16.52 6.95 -4.16
N ILE A 136 16.00 5.71 -4.01
CA ILE A 136 16.83 4.51 -3.81
C ILE A 136 17.78 4.28 -4.99
N LEU A 137 17.30 4.44 -6.23
CA LEU A 137 18.12 4.27 -7.44
C LEU A 137 19.25 5.31 -7.52
N ASN A 138 18.98 6.54 -7.08
CA ASN A 138 19.90 7.66 -7.14
C ASN A 138 20.75 7.84 -5.86
N ASP A 139 20.77 6.87 -4.95
CA ASP A 139 21.49 6.95 -3.68
C ASP A 139 21.15 8.19 -2.83
N GLN A 140 19.89 8.63 -2.90
CA GLN A 140 19.34 9.76 -2.13
C GLN A 140 18.74 9.30 -0.80
N ASP A 141 18.38 10.25 0.06
CA ASP A 141 17.91 10.00 1.44
C ASP A 141 16.43 9.57 1.50
N TRP A 142 16.13 8.37 0.99
CA TRP A 142 14.78 7.79 0.93
C TRP A 142 14.23 7.37 2.29
N GLU A 143 15.09 7.11 3.27
CA GLU A 143 14.69 6.59 4.59
C GLU A 143 13.82 7.57 5.36
N LYS A 144 14.04 8.87 5.18
CA LYS A 144 13.20 9.93 5.77
C LYS A 144 11.78 9.97 5.23
N CYS A 145 11.51 9.27 4.12
CA CYS A 145 10.19 9.24 3.49
C CYS A 145 9.32 8.07 3.99
N ILE A 146 9.88 7.16 4.80
CA ILE A 146 9.20 5.96 5.26
C ILE A 146 9.38 5.75 6.78
N PRO A 147 8.55 4.91 7.42
CA PRO A 147 8.78 4.51 8.80
C PRO A 147 10.12 3.79 8.99
N SER A 148 10.74 3.92 10.17
CA SER A 148 12.06 3.35 10.42
C SER A 148 12.05 1.82 10.37
N ALA A 149 10.97 1.20 10.87
CA ALA A 149 10.71 -0.24 10.73
C ALA A 149 10.75 -0.71 9.27
N ALA A 150 10.07 -0.02 8.36
CA ALA A 150 10.09 -0.34 6.94
C ALA A 150 11.50 -0.20 6.33
N SER A 151 12.27 0.83 6.70
CA SER A 151 13.68 0.99 6.28
C SER A 151 14.55 -0.18 6.74
N LYS A 152 14.44 -0.58 8.01
CA LYS A 152 15.16 -1.73 8.58
C LYS A 152 14.85 -3.01 7.81
N ILE A 153 13.58 -3.26 7.47
CA ILE A 153 13.16 -4.43 6.69
C ILE A 153 13.75 -4.37 5.28
N ILE A 154 13.63 -3.24 4.58
CA ILE A 154 14.20 -3.07 3.23
C ILE A 154 15.71 -3.37 3.22
N LYS A 155 16.45 -2.91 4.23
CA LYS A 155 17.88 -3.22 4.38
C LYS A 155 18.12 -4.70 4.66
N LYS A 156 17.37 -5.30 5.59
CA LYS A 156 17.45 -6.72 5.98
C LYS A 156 17.24 -7.67 4.79
N ILE A 157 16.31 -7.35 3.89
CA ILE A 157 15.99 -8.16 2.69
C ILE A 157 16.85 -7.81 1.46
N ASN A 158 17.88 -6.98 1.63
CA ASN A 158 18.72 -6.45 0.54
C ASN A 158 17.91 -5.75 -0.58
N GLY A 159 16.82 -5.06 -0.19
CA GLY A 159 15.86 -4.44 -1.09
C GLY A 159 16.43 -3.30 -1.93
N VAL A 160 17.40 -2.55 -1.40
CA VAL A 160 18.11 -1.49 -2.15
C VAL A 160 18.85 -2.08 -3.35
N ASN A 161 19.66 -3.11 -3.13
CA ASN A 161 20.37 -3.78 -4.21
C ASN A 161 19.41 -4.44 -5.20
N ARG A 162 18.32 -5.04 -4.70
CA ARG A 162 17.26 -5.62 -5.54
C ARG A 162 16.68 -4.59 -6.50
N ILE A 163 16.27 -3.42 -6.01
CA ILE A 163 15.73 -2.34 -6.84
C ILE A 163 16.75 -1.90 -7.90
N LYS A 164 18.01 -1.69 -7.52
CA LYS A 164 19.08 -1.29 -8.45
C LYS A 164 19.41 -2.36 -9.51
N THR A 165 19.19 -3.63 -9.18
CA THR A 165 19.42 -4.75 -10.11
C THR A 165 18.27 -4.86 -11.10
N ILE A 166 17.03 -4.80 -10.60
CA ILE A 166 15.80 -4.80 -11.42
C ILE A 166 15.82 -3.66 -12.44
N SER A 167 16.25 -2.45 -12.05
CA SER A 167 16.27 -1.29 -12.97
C SER A 167 17.29 -1.39 -14.10
N LYS A 168 18.23 -2.33 -14.04
CA LYS A 168 19.27 -2.57 -15.06
C LYS A 168 18.97 -3.78 -15.94
N THR A 169 17.88 -4.48 -15.68
CA THR A 169 17.52 -5.75 -16.32
C THR A 169 16.15 -5.66 -16.95
N ASP A 170 15.91 -6.39 -18.03
CA ASP A 170 14.59 -6.49 -18.67
C ASP A 170 13.64 -7.31 -17.79
N THR A 171 13.08 -6.65 -16.79
CA THR A 171 12.06 -7.21 -15.90
C THR A 171 10.68 -6.72 -16.33
N LYS A 172 10.23 -7.19 -17.49
CA LYS A 172 8.90 -6.85 -18.04
C LYS A 172 7.96 -8.07 -18.17
N PRO A 173 7.68 -8.83 -17.09
CA PRO A 173 6.68 -9.89 -17.14
C PRO A 173 5.25 -9.37 -17.32
N GLN A 174 5.03 -8.05 -17.28
CA GLN A 174 3.73 -7.39 -17.49
C GLN A 174 3.46 -7.03 -18.96
N GLU A 175 4.42 -7.29 -19.86
CA GLU A 175 4.21 -7.18 -21.31
C GLU A 175 3.61 -8.47 -21.91
N PHE A 176 3.25 -9.46 -21.08
CA PHE A 176 2.55 -10.70 -21.45
C PHE A 176 1.37 -10.99 -20.54
#